data_AF-A0A3D3W7W1-F1
#
_entry.id   AF-A0A3D3W7W1-F1
#
_cell.length_a   1.000
_cell.length_b   1.000
_cell.length_c   1.000
_cell.angle_alpha   90.00
_cell.angle_beta   90.00
_cell.angle_gamma   90.00
#
_symmetry.space_group_name_H-M   'P 1'
#
loop_
_entity.id
_entity.type
_entity.pdbx_description
1 polymer ?
#
loop_
_entity_poly.entity_id
_entity_poly.type
_entity_poly.pdbx_seq_one_letter_code
_entity_poly.pdbx_strand_id
1 'polypeptide(L)'
;MIAEARRDAERTSQDLIAAAQRDVDLLRQRTKDEIRQAKDAALADVFSQLNTQVVLATEHVLGRALQDSDQERLVSEALASIAR
;
A
#
# COMPACT_ATOMS: atom_id res chain seq x y z
N MET A 1 -11.63 -55.72 -17.85
CA MET A 1 -11.40 -54.58 -18.76
C MET A 1 -12.42 -53.44 -18.56
N ILE A 2 -13.72 -53.58 -18.85
CA ILE A 2 -14.67 -52.43 -18.73
C ILE A 2 -14.79 -51.89 -17.29
N ALA A 3 -14.86 -52.77 -16.29
CA ALA A 3 -14.92 -52.35 -14.88
C ALA A 3 -13.64 -51.65 -14.38
N GLU A 4 -12.50 -52.00 -14.95
CA GLU A 4 -11.19 -51.45 -14.61
C GLU A 4 -11.01 -50.07 -15.25
N ALA A 5 -11.34 -49.94 -16.54
CA ALA A 5 -11.37 -48.65 -17.24
C ALA A 5 -12.34 -47.65 -16.57
N ARG A 6 -13.50 -48.12 -16.08
CA ARG A 6 -14.44 -47.28 -15.33
C ARG A 6 -13.83 -46.78 -14.01
N ARG A 7 -13.15 -47.66 -13.26
CA ARG A 7 -12.52 -47.30 -11.99
C ARG A 7 -11.38 -46.30 -12.18
N ASP A 8 -10.61 -46.45 -13.25
CA ASP A 8 -9.51 -45.54 -13.57
C ASP A 8 -10.02 -44.17 -14.04
N ALA A 9 -11.12 -44.14 -14.81
CA ALA A 9 -11.80 -42.89 -15.14
C ALA A 9 -12.35 -42.18 -13.88
N GLU A 10 -12.94 -42.93 -12.94
CA GLU A 10 -13.44 -42.38 -11.67
C GLU A 10 -12.31 -41.80 -10.82
N ARG A 11 -11.16 -42.48 -10.71
CA ARG A 11 -9.96 -41.96 -10.02
C ARG A 11 -9.42 -40.70 -10.70
N THR A 12 -9.26 -40.74 -12.01
CA THR A 12 -8.75 -39.60 -12.79
C THR A 12 -9.66 -38.37 -12.60
N SER A 13 -10.98 -38.57 -12.59
CA SER A 13 -11.95 -37.51 -12.33
C SER A 13 -11.80 -36.92 -10.93
N GLN A 14 -11.65 -37.77 -9.90
CA GLN A 14 -11.43 -37.33 -8.53
C GLN A 14 -10.11 -36.55 -8.38
N ASP A 15 -9.04 -37.05 -9.00
CA ASP A 15 -7.73 -36.40 -8.97
C ASP A 15 -7.76 -35.02 -9.66
N LEU A 16 -8.47 -34.91 -10.78
CA LEU A 16 -8.67 -33.63 -11.48
C LEU A 16 -9.46 -32.63 -10.62
N ILE A 17 -10.53 -33.08 -9.96
CA ILE A 17 -11.30 -32.22 -9.06
C ILE A 17 -10.44 -31.76 -7.87
N ALA A 18 -9.68 -32.67 -7.27
CA ALA A 18 -8.79 -32.35 -6.14
C ALA A 18 -7.63 -31.43 -6.56
N ALA A 19 -7.12 -31.56 -7.78
CA ALA A 19 -6.14 -30.62 -8.34
C ALA A 19 -6.76 -29.23 -8.56
N ALA A 20 -7.92 -29.16 -9.21
CA ALA A 20 -8.62 -27.91 -9.47
C ALA A 20 -8.98 -27.16 -8.17
N GLN A 21 -9.40 -27.89 -7.12
CA GLN A 21 -9.69 -27.29 -5.81
C GLN A 21 -8.43 -26.67 -5.19
N ARG A 22 -7.29 -27.38 -5.23
CA ARG A 22 -6.02 -26.85 -4.73
C ARG A 22 -5.58 -25.61 -5.51
N ASP A 23 -5.72 -25.62 -6.82
CA ASP A 23 -5.34 -24.49 -7.67
C ASP A 23 -6.22 -23.25 -7.38
N VAL A 24 -7.53 -23.45 -7.17
CA VAL A 24 -8.46 -22.39 -6.79
C VAL A 24 -8.11 -21.82 -5.42
N ASP A 25 -7.76 -22.65 -4.44
CA ASP A 25 -7.38 -22.18 -3.11
C ASP A 25 -6.07 -21.40 -3.13
N LEU A 26 -5.07 -21.87 -3.89
CA LEU A 26 -3.81 -21.16 -4.11
C LEU A 26 -4.03 -19.81 -4.81
N LEU A 27 -4.85 -19.79 -5.87
CA LEU A 27 -5.20 -18.57 -6.58
C LEU A 27 -5.92 -17.59 -5.63
N ARG A 28 -6.89 -18.07 -4.86
CA ARG A 28 -7.63 -17.25 -3.89
C ARG A 28 -6.69 -16.64 -2.86
N GLN A 29 -5.75 -17.41 -2.34
CA GLN A 29 -4.78 -16.92 -1.36
C GLN A 29 -3.87 -15.86 -1.98
N ARG A 30 -3.32 -16.13 -3.17
CA ARG A 30 -2.49 -15.19 -3.91
C ARG A 30 -3.24 -13.88 -4.21
N THR A 31 -4.47 -13.95 -4.70
CA THR A 31 -5.29 -12.76 -4.99
C THR A 31 -5.58 -11.94 -3.73
N LYS A 32 -5.82 -12.58 -2.58
CA LYS A 32 -5.97 -11.84 -1.31
C LYS A 32 -4.69 -11.10 -0.95
N ASP A 33 -3.53 -11.69 -1.18
CA ASP A 33 -2.23 -11.10 -0.88
C ASP A 33 -1.95 -9.90 -1.80
N GLU A 34 -2.23 -10.05 -3.10
CA GLU A 34 -2.15 -8.98 -4.09
C GLU A 34 -3.10 -7.82 -3.75
N ILE A 35 -4.34 -8.09 -3.35
CA ILE A 35 -5.30 -7.06 -2.91
C ILE A 35 -4.77 -6.32 -1.67
N ARG A 36 -4.22 -7.03 -0.68
CA ARG A 36 -3.66 -6.41 0.52
C ARG A 36 -2.50 -5.48 0.16
N GLN A 37 -1.57 -5.94 -0.67
CA GLN A 37 -0.45 -5.13 -1.12
C GLN A 37 -0.90 -3.88 -1.89
N ALA A 38 -1.87 -4.03 -2.80
CA ALA A 38 -2.41 -2.91 -3.57
C ALA A 38 -3.09 -1.87 -2.66
N LYS A 39 -3.86 -2.33 -1.67
CA LYS A 39 -4.50 -1.46 -0.68
C LYS A 39 -3.46 -0.70 0.16
N ASP A 40 -2.43 -1.38 0.63
CA ASP A 40 -1.38 -0.75 1.45
C ASP A 40 -0.60 0.30 0.64
N ALA A 41 -0.30 0.02 -0.64
CA ALA A 41 0.31 0.98 -1.55
C ALA A 41 -0.58 2.21 -1.80
N ALA A 42 -1.88 1.99 -2.03
CA ALA A 42 -2.83 3.08 -2.23
C ALA A 42 -2.97 3.96 -0.97
N LEU A 43 -2.99 3.36 0.23
CA LEU A 43 -3.00 4.13 1.48
C LEU A 43 -1.73 4.96 1.65
N ALA A 44 -0.56 4.38 1.36
CA ALA A 44 0.71 5.11 1.43
C ALA A 44 0.73 6.32 0.48
N ASP A 45 0.20 6.17 -0.74
CA ASP A 45 0.09 7.26 -1.71
C ASP A 45 -0.85 8.37 -1.21
N VAL A 46 -2.02 8.02 -0.68
CA VAL A 46 -2.95 8.99 -0.07
C VAL A 46 -2.28 9.77 1.05
N PHE A 47 -1.55 9.11 1.95
CA PHE A 47 -0.84 9.80 3.03
C PHE A 47 0.30 10.68 2.51
N SER A 48 1.02 10.25 1.48
CA SER A 48 2.06 11.06 0.84
C SER A 48 1.50 12.34 0.24
N GLN A 49 0.38 12.22 -0.49
CA GLN A 49 -0.32 13.37 -1.08
C GLN A 49 -0.87 14.30 0.00
N LEU A 50 -1.49 13.75 1.05
CA LEU A 50 -2.01 14.52 2.17
C LEU A 50 -0.88 15.31 2.86
N ASN A 51 0.25 14.67 3.15
CA ASN A 51 1.40 15.33 3.77
C ASN A 51 1.90 16.48 2.89
N THR A 52 1.99 16.28 1.58
CA THR A 52 2.37 17.33 0.63
C THR A 52 1.41 18.52 0.69
N GLN A 53 0.11 18.26 0.70
CA GLN A 53 -0.91 19.32 0.78
C GLN A 53 -0.89 20.06 2.13
N VAL A 54 -0.67 19.35 3.24
CA VAL A 54 -0.54 19.95 4.57
C VAL A 54 0.68 20.86 4.66
N VAL A 55 1.81 20.44 4.10
CA VAL A 55 3.03 21.28 4.04
C VAL A 55 2.76 22.54 3.23
N LEU A 56 2.20 22.41 2.02
CA LEU A 56 1.89 23.57 1.16
C LEU A 56 0.88 24.53 1.82
N ALA A 57 -0.15 24.00 2.47
CA ALA A 57 -1.12 24.82 3.20
C ALA A 57 -0.46 25.54 4.39
N THR A 58 0.43 24.84 5.10
CA THR A 58 1.18 25.41 6.22
C THR A 58 2.13 26.51 5.75
N GLU A 59 2.87 26.30 4.66
CA GLU A 59 3.71 27.32 4.01
C GLU A 59 2.90 28.54 3.58
N HIS A 60 1.72 28.33 3.01
CA HIS A 60 0.84 29.42 2.60
C HIS A 60 0.33 30.23 3.80
N VAL A 61 -0.09 29.57 4.89
CA VAL A 61 -0.53 30.24 6.12
C VAL A 61 0.63 30.96 6.79
N LEU A 62 1.80 30.34 6.90
CA LEU A 62 2.99 30.94 7.50
C LEU A 62 3.43 32.16 6.68
N GLY A 63 3.51 32.03 5.35
CA GLY A 63 3.82 33.14 4.45
C GLY A 63 2.84 34.31 4.54
N ARG A 64 1.57 34.04 4.89
CA ARG A 64 0.56 35.09 5.12
C ARG A 64 0.60 35.67 6.54
N ALA A 65 1.02 34.88 7.53
CA ALA A 65 0.99 35.24 8.95
C ALA A 65 2.29 35.86 9.47
N LEU A 66 3.41 35.68 8.77
CA LEU A 66 4.69 36.27 9.13
C LEU A 66 4.60 37.81 9.07
N GLN A 67 4.69 38.43 10.25
CA GLN A 67 4.92 39.86 10.41
C GLN A 67 6.42 40.13 10.45
N ASP A 68 6.84 41.38 10.22
CA ASP A 68 8.26 41.76 10.18
C ASP A 68 9.02 41.33 11.46
N SER A 69 8.35 41.34 12.62
CA SER A 69 8.91 40.88 13.89
C SER A 69 9.17 39.36 13.95
N ASP A 70 8.37 38.55 13.24
CA ASP A 70 8.61 37.11 13.16
C ASP A 70 9.77 36.78 12.23
N GLN A 71 9.97 37.57 11.16
CA GLN A 71 11.14 37.43 10.30
C GLN A 71 12.44 37.71 11.05
N GLU A 72 12.53 38.81 11.80
CA GLU A 72 13.72 39.12 12.60
C GLU A 72 14.05 38.03 13.61
N ARG A 73 13.02 37.48 14.29
CA ARG A 73 13.18 36.37 15.24
C ARG A 73 13.69 35.10 14.56
N LEU A 74 13.08 34.69 13.45
CA LEU A 74 13.47 33.48 12.71
C LEU A 74 14.90 33.59 12.12
N VAL A 75 15.29 34.77 11.64
CA VAL A 75 16.67 35.02 11.18
C VAL A 75 17.66 34.88 12.33
N SER A 76 17.35 35.46 13.49
CA SER A 76 18.21 35.36 14.69
C SER A 76 18.35 33.92 15.18
N GLU A 77 17.26 33.15 15.22
CA GLU A 77 17.25 31.73 15.59
C GLU A 77 18.05 30.86 14.58
N ALA A 78 17.89 31.09 13.28
CA ALA A 78 18.62 30.38 12.24
C ALA A 78 20.13 30.65 12.33
N LEU A 79 20.54 31.90 12.49
CA LEU A 79 21.95 32.28 12.69
C LEU A 79 22.54 31.62 13.94
N ALA A 80 21.80 31.58 15.04
CA ALA A 80 22.22 30.91 16.27
C ALA A 80 22.33 29.37 16.15
N SER A 81 21.61 28.76 15.20
CA SER A 81 21.70 27.31 14.92
C SER A 81 22.92 26.95 14.06
N ILE A 82 23.35 27.84 13.17
CA ILE A 82 24.53 27.66 12.31
C ILE A 82 25.82 28.00 13.04
N ALA A 83 25.78 28.94 13.98
CA ALA A 83 26.93 29.34 14.79
C ALA A 83 27.28 28.33 15.91
N ARG A 84 26.62 27.17 15.94
CA ARG A 84 26.85 26.06 16.88
C ARG A 84 27.65 24.96 16.22
#